data_AF-A0AAU5GJF2-F1
#
_entry.id   AF-A0AAU5GJF2-F1
#
_cell.length_a   1.000
_cell.length_b   1.000
_cell.length_c   1.000
_cell.angle_alpha   90.00
_cell.angle_beta   90.00
_cell.angle_gamma   90.00
#
_symmetry.space_group_name_H-M   'P 1'
#
loop_
_entity.id
_entity.type
_entity.pdbx_description
1 polymer ?
#
loop_
_entity_poly.entity_id
_entity_poly.type
_entity_poly.pdbx_seq_one_letter_code
_entity_poly.pdbx_strand_id
1 'polypeptide(L)'
;MHPPAPLGAIRHLTTLARHGDLGAYARQVQRLGGCERPVRMEGHRLDVHAATGEIVREIVDTDLPAGQLLIRCNNRRATRCATCAEVYRKDTFHLVTAGLSGGKGIGPAVAEHPRVFATFTAPSFGPVHNRPGGGRCRCGRLHPDDDPALGTPLDPDRYDYRAAVLWNAHAGALWARFTTYLRQQLAARAGLTRSELRDNLKVSYAKVAEYQQRGAVHFHAVIRLDGPEGAEDTPPSWATTELLTDTIRTSARLAEAPGPVLDARPYTFRFGKQLDVRPIRSADFAGTSELSSRAVASYIAKYATKGAETAGTLDRPIRNPITDLIGSGVTDHARQLILTCWHLGARPELEELRLRKWAHMLGFRGHFSTKSRAYSVTLGALRQERADHNEALTRARAAEAGHPLPDPDTVLVLSHWRFAGTGLTAAETWFATSRRPDATPDTEGDSAWIADETN
;
A
#
# COMPACT_ATOMS: atom_id res chain seq x y z
N MET A 1 31.93 7.13 11.40
CA MET A 1 31.99 7.13 12.87
C MET A 1 30.65 6.65 13.39
N HIS A 2 30.60 5.61 14.23
CA HIS A 2 29.35 5.23 14.89
C HIS A 2 29.01 6.25 15.98
N PRO A 3 27.74 6.65 16.13
CA PRO A 3 27.36 7.51 17.24
C PRO A 3 27.68 6.80 18.58
N PRO A 4 28.18 7.52 19.59
CA PRO A 4 28.44 6.93 20.90
C PRO A 4 27.14 6.35 21.46
N ALA A 5 27.22 5.18 22.09
CA ALA A 5 26.07 4.53 22.68
C ALA A 5 25.45 5.46 23.75
N PRO A 6 24.12 5.71 23.73
CA PRO A 6 23.48 6.50 24.78
C PRO A 6 23.74 5.90 26.16
N LEU A 7 23.96 6.73 27.20
CA LEU A 7 24.24 6.23 28.55
C LEU A 7 23.17 5.26 29.09
N GLY A 8 21.91 5.46 28.71
CA GLY A 8 20.81 4.53 29.02
C GLY A 8 20.94 3.19 28.29
N ALA A 9 21.43 3.17 27.06
CA ALA A 9 21.76 1.95 26.34
C ALA A 9 22.91 1.21 27.02
N ILE A 10 23.98 1.92 27.40
CA ILE A 10 25.13 1.33 28.10
C ILE A 10 24.68 0.65 29.39
N ARG A 11 23.89 1.32 30.24
CA ARG A 11 23.39 0.72 31.50
C ARG A 11 22.55 -0.54 31.28
N HIS A 12 21.66 -0.52 30.28
CA HIS A 12 20.83 -1.68 29.96
C HIS A 12 21.69 -2.83 29.41
N LEU A 13 22.65 -2.53 28.53
CA LEU A 13 23.61 -3.51 28.00
C LEU A 13 24.50 -4.11 29.10
N THR A 14 24.96 -3.31 30.06
CA THR A 14 25.72 -3.80 31.22
C THR A 14 24.87 -4.71 32.11
N THR A 15 23.57 -4.44 32.22
CA THR A 15 22.64 -5.28 32.97
C THR A 15 22.42 -6.62 32.25
N LEU A 16 22.19 -6.60 30.93
CA LEU A 16 22.07 -7.80 30.10
C LEU A 16 23.36 -8.63 30.12
N ALA A 17 24.52 -7.99 29.96
CA ALA A 17 25.84 -8.63 30.02
C ALA A 17 26.13 -9.33 31.35
N ARG A 18 25.55 -8.83 32.45
CA ARG A 18 25.69 -9.42 33.80
C ARG A 18 24.81 -10.65 34.03
N HIS A 19 23.75 -10.85 33.22
CA HIS A 19 22.75 -11.89 33.44
C HIS A 19 22.63 -12.94 32.31
N GLY A 20 23.19 -12.72 31.11
CA GLY A 20 23.19 -13.74 30.05
C GLY A 20 23.33 -13.22 28.60
N ASP A 21 23.61 -14.16 27.70
CA ASP A 21 24.10 -14.07 26.30
C ASP A 21 23.62 -12.86 25.47
N LEU A 22 24.41 -11.78 25.46
CA LEU A 22 24.30 -10.64 24.54
C LEU A 22 24.18 -11.07 23.07
N GLY A 23 24.75 -12.22 22.70
CA GLY A 23 24.64 -12.79 21.36
C GLY A 23 23.21 -13.23 21.05
N ALA A 24 22.51 -13.88 21.98
CA ALA A 24 21.10 -14.27 21.81
C ALA A 24 20.20 -13.04 21.68
N TYR A 25 20.46 -12.02 22.50
CA TYR A 25 19.78 -10.72 22.43
C TYR A 25 19.98 -10.04 21.07
N ALA A 26 21.23 -9.94 20.62
CA ALA A 26 21.56 -9.41 19.31
C ALA A 26 20.91 -10.21 18.18
N ARG A 27 20.91 -11.54 18.24
CA ARG A 27 20.24 -12.41 17.25
C ARG A 27 18.73 -12.15 17.21
N GLN A 28 18.07 -11.98 18.36
CA GLN A 28 16.62 -11.69 18.40
C GLN A 28 16.31 -10.34 17.73
N VAL A 29 17.10 -9.29 18.02
CA VAL A 29 16.95 -7.98 17.37
C VAL A 29 17.27 -8.07 15.87
N GLN A 30 18.29 -8.84 15.47
CA GLN A 30 18.68 -9.02 14.07
C GLN A 30 17.59 -9.72 13.24
N ARG A 31 16.83 -10.65 13.83
CA ARG A 31 15.68 -11.30 13.15
C ARG A 31 14.57 -10.32 12.77
N LEU A 32 14.52 -9.15 13.41
CA LEU A 32 13.62 -8.08 13.00
C LEU A 32 14.02 -7.46 11.66
N GLY A 33 15.20 -7.78 11.11
CA GLY A 33 15.67 -7.38 9.80
C GLY A 33 15.52 -5.87 9.56
N GLY A 34 15.98 -5.05 10.51
CA GLY A 34 15.92 -3.59 10.43
C GLY A 34 14.56 -2.95 10.73
N CYS A 35 13.56 -3.68 11.23
CA CYS A 35 12.29 -3.06 11.60
C CYS A 35 12.49 -1.98 12.69
N GLU A 36 12.11 -0.75 12.38
CA GLU A 36 12.31 0.43 13.25
C GLU A 36 11.36 0.47 14.46
N ARG A 37 10.16 -0.13 14.32
CA ARG A 37 9.10 -0.06 15.33
C ARG A 37 8.44 -1.43 15.58
N PRO A 38 9.19 -2.47 15.96
CA PRO A 38 8.63 -3.81 16.14
C PRO A 38 7.49 -3.81 17.16
N VAL A 39 6.57 -4.77 17.03
CA VAL A 39 5.53 -5.02 18.03
C VAL A 39 6.12 -5.94 19.08
N ARG A 40 5.84 -5.62 20.34
CA ARG A 40 6.22 -6.39 21.52
C ARG A 40 5.02 -7.22 21.96
N MET A 41 5.25 -8.50 22.18
CA MET A 41 4.23 -9.45 22.61
C MET A 41 4.67 -10.17 23.89
N GLU A 42 3.73 -10.33 24.80
CA GLU A 42 3.87 -11.12 26.03
C GLU A 42 3.01 -12.38 25.92
N GLY A 43 3.46 -13.48 26.50
CA GLY A 43 2.76 -14.77 26.48
C GLY A 43 3.67 -15.93 26.09
N HIS A 44 3.08 -16.95 25.48
CA HIS A 44 3.76 -18.21 25.24
C HIS A 44 3.27 -18.93 23.97
N ARG A 45 4.09 -19.89 23.53
CA ARG A 45 3.78 -20.88 22.50
C ARG A 45 4.21 -22.27 22.97
N LEU A 46 3.31 -23.24 22.84
CA LEU A 46 3.56 -24.65 23.06
C LEU A 46 3.41 -25.37 21.73
N ASP A 47 4.44 -26.13 21.36
CA ASP A 47 4.39 -27.11 20.29
C ASP A 47 4.15 -28.47 20.99
N VAL A 48 2.99 -29.08 20.73
CA VAL A 48 2.50 -30.28 21.40
C VAL A 48 2.40 -31.40 20.38
N HIS A 49 3.00 -32.56 20.64
CA HIS A 49 2.85 -33.72 19.77
C HIS A 49 1.40 -34.20 19.78
N ALA A 50 0.76 -34.20 18.60
CA ALA A 50 -0.68 -34.32 18.46
C ALA A 50 -1.24 -35.67 18.95
N ALA A 51 -0.48 -36.76 18.81
CA ALA A 51 -0.94 -38.09 19.19
C ALA A 51 -0.73 -38.41 20.69
N THR A 52 0.28 -37.82 21.32
CA THR A 52 0.67 -38.15 22.71
C THR A 52 0.28 -37.05 23.70
N GLY A 53 0.06 -35.83 23.23
CA GLY A 53 -0.12 -34.65 24.09
C GLY A 53 1.17 -34.15 24.74
N GLU A 54 2.33 -34.71 24.36
CA GLU A 54 3.63 -34.32 24.91
C GLU A 54 4.03 -32.93 24.41
N ILE A 55 4.46 -32.04 25.30
CA ILE A 55 5.01 -30.74 24.93
C ILE A 55 6.45 -30.97 24.44
N VAL A 56 6.64 -30.86 23.13
CA VAL A 56 7.95 -31.06 22.49
C VAL A 56 8.77 -29.78 22.42
N ARG A 57 8.13 -28.62 22.54
CA ARG A 57 8.80 -27.34 22.66
C ARG A 57 7.90 -26.30 23.32
N GLU A 58 8.47 -25.53 24.21
CA GLU A 58 7.84 -24.39 24.85
C GLU A 58 8.65 -23.12 24.59
N ILE A 59 7.95 -22.01 24.35
CA ILE A 59 8.53 -20.68 24.23
C ILE A 59 7.71 -19.76 25.11
N VAL A 60 8.32 -19.19 26.15
CA VAL A 60 7.71 -18.17 27.01
C VAL A 60 8.45 -16.85 26.81
N ASP A 61 7.73 -15.74 26.83
CA ASP A 61 8.28 -14.40 26.64
C ASP A 61 9.45 -14.07 27.59
N THR A 62 9.34 -14.40 28.87
CA THR A 62 10.34 -14.13 29.90
C THR A 62 11.67 -14.85 29.65
N ASP A 63 11.62 -15.97 28.93
CA ASP A 63 12.79 -16.76 28.57
C ASP A 63 13.45 -16.27 27.28
N LEU A 64 12.77 -15.39 26.53
CA LEU A 64 13.35 -14.76 25.36
C LEU A 64 14.39 -13.73 25.81
N PRO A 65 15.47 -13.52 25.03
CA PRO A 65 16.53 -12.60 25.41
C PRO A 65 16.07 -11.17 25.72
N ALA A 66 15.05 -10.67 25.01
CA ALA A 66 14.45 -9.36 25.26
C ALA A 66 13.35 -9.33 26.33
N GLY A 67 13.11 -10.45 27.02
CA GLY A 67 12.00 -10.66 27.96
C GLY A 67 10.62 -10.59 27.32
N GLN A 68 10.55 -10.45 26.00
CA GLN A 68 9.35 -10.30 25.19
C GLN A 68 9.60 -10.87 23.79
N LEU A 69 8.53 -11.30 23.12
CA LEU A 69 8.58 -11.66 21.71
C LEU A 69 8.55 -10.37 20.88
N LEU A 70 9.57 -10.19 20.05
CA LEU A 70 9.65 -9.08 19.11
C LEU A 70 9.25 -9.55 17.71
N ILE A 71 8.23 -8.92 17.13
CA ILE A 71 7.79 -9.18 15.75
C ILE A 71 7.88 -7.91 14.91
N ARG A 72 8.11 -8.07 13.61
CA ARG A 72 8.13 -6.94 12.67
C ARG A 72 6.78 -6.22 12.65
N CYS A 73 6.81 -4.89 12.49
CA CYS A 73 5.59 -4.08 12.51
C CYS A 73 4.68 -4.27 11.29
N ASN A 74 5.23 -4.78 10.18
CA ASN A 74 4.56 -4.97 8.90
C ASN A 74 3.82 -3.71 8.39
N ASN A 75 4.29 -2.53 8.80
CA ASN A 75 3.72 -1.26 8.37
C ASN A 75 4.20 -0.96 6.95
N ARG A 76 3.26 -0.74 6.03
CA ARG A 76 3.57 -0.45 4.63
C ARG A 76 4.18 0.94 4.39
N ARG A 77 4.07 1.86 5.35
CA ARG A 77 4.46 3.27 5.17
C ARG A 77 5.94 3.45 5.44
N ALA A 78 6.66 3.95 4.44
CA ALA A 78 8.10 4.19 4.55
C ALA A 78 8.45 5.17 5.68
N THR A 79 7.60 6.16 5.92
CA THR A 79 7.71 7.12 7.04
C THR A 79 7.57 6.52 8.44
N ARG A 80 7.02 5.31 8.54
CA ARG A 80 6.85 4.59 9.81
C ARG A 80 7.91 3.54 10.06
N CYS A 81 8.32 2.85 9.00
CA CYS A 81 9.34 1.83 9.01
C CYS A 81 9.77 1.54 7.56
N ALA A 82 10.94 2.06 7.15
CA ALA A 82 11.44 1.93 5.80
C ALA A 82 11.62 0.46 5.40
N THR A 83 12.17 -0.37 6.30
CA THR A 83 12.45 -1.77 5.98
C THR A 83 11.21 -2.66 5.91
N CYS A 84 10.15 -2.37 6.68
CA CYS A 84 8.88 -3.09 6.52
C CYS A 84 8.11 -2.62 5.28
N ALA A 85 8.17 -1.32 4.98
CA ALA A 85 7.60 -0.77 3.75
C ALA A 85 8.29 -1.36 2.50
N GLU A 86 9.60 -1.54 2.52
CA GLU A 86 10.36 -2.13 1.40
C GLU A 86 9.96 -3.58 1.13
N VAL A 87 9.77 -4.38 2.19
CA VAL A 87 9.22 -5.74 2.05
C VAL A 87 7.84 -5.69 1.41
N TYR A 88 6.95 -4.81 1.88
CA TYR A 88 5.62 -4.64 1.30
C TYR A 88 5.66 -4.18 -0.16
N ARG A 89 6.61 -3.31 -0.51
CA ARG A 89 6.86 -2.83 -1.88
C ARG A 89 7.21 -4.00 -2.80
N LYS A 90 8.18 -4.83 -2.38
CA LYS A 90 8.59 -6.04 -3.11
C LYS A 90 7.43 -7.03 -3.26
N ASP A 91 6.63 -7.24 -2.21
CA ASP A 91 5.45 -8.10 -2.29
C ASP A 91 4.42 -7.57 -3.30
N THR A 92 4.21 -6.26 -3.31
CA THR A 92 3.31 -5.61 -4.27
C THR A 92 3.85 -5.74 -5.69
N PHE A 93 5.15 -5.58 -5.88
CA PHE A 93 5.82 -5.80 -7.16
C PHE A 93 5.56 -7.23 -7.66
N HIS A 94 5.86 -8.25 -6.86
CA HIS A 94 5.63 -9.64 -7.27
C HIS A 94 4.16 -9.96 -7.52
N LEU A 95 3.24 -9.41 -6.72
CA LEU A 95 1.80 -9.57 -6.92
C LEU A 95 1.34 -8.98 -8.27
N VAL A 96 1.85 -7.80 -8.65
CA VAL A 96 1.52 -7.17 -9.94
C VAL A 96 2.19 -7.90 -11.09
N THR A 97 3.47 -8.23 -10.97
CA THR A 97 4.23 -8.99 -11.98
C THR A 97 3.59 -10.35 -12.26
N ALA A 98 3.18 -11.09 -11.23
CA ALA A 98 2.49 -12.38 -11.41
C ALA A 98 1.20 -12.25 -12.23
N GLY A 99 0.48 -11.13 -12.10
CA GLY A 99 -0.69 -10.84 -12.92
C GLY A 99 -0.35 -10.33 -14.33
N LEU A 100 0.85 -9.83 -14.58
CA LEU A 100 1.19 -9.27 -15.89
C LEU A 100 2.00 -10.21 -16.78
N SER A 101 2.73 -11.14 -16.17
CA SER A 101 3.71 -11.98 -16.86
C SER A 101 3.72 -13.43 -16.37
N GLY A 102 2.85 -13.80 -15.43
CA GLY A 102 2.86 -15.12 -14.79
C GLY A 102 3.92 -15.25 -13.69
N GLY A 103 4.04 -16.46 -13.15
CA GLY A 103 4.85 -16.80 -11.99
C GLY A 103 4.06 -16.85 -10.69
N LYS A 104 4.68 -17.44 -9.64
CA LYS A 104 4.06 -17.61 -8.31
C LYS A 104 2.71 -18.35 -8.35
N GLY A 105 2.55 -19.33 -9.24
CA GLY A 105 1.30 -20.07 -9.40
C GLY A 105 0.31 -19.47 -10.40
N ILE A 106 0.76 -18.52 -11.24
CA ILE A 106 0.03 -18.06 -12.42
C ILE A 106 0.81 -18.49 -13.67
N GLY A 107 0.15 -19.12 -14.64
CA GLY A 107 0.76 -19.53 -15.91
C GLY A 107 1.25 -18.34 -16.77
N PRO A 108 2.25 -18.55 -17.66
CA PRO A 108 2.81 -17.48 -18.49
C PRO A 108 1.82 -16.93 -19.54
N ALA A 109 0.77 -17.68 -19.88
CA ALA A 109 -0.25 -17.27 -20.85
C ALA A 109 -0.99 -15.97 -20.47
N VAL A 110 -1.01 -15.60 -19.17
CA VAL A 110 -1.58 -14.32 -18.71
C VAL A 110 -0.90 -13.11 -19.36
N ALA A 111 0.34 -13.26 -19.84
CA ALA A 111 1.08 -12.24 -20.57
C ALA A 111 0.49 -11.91 -21.95
N GLU A 112 -0.45 -12.71 -22.46
CA GLU A 112 -1.16 -12.46 -23.72
C GLU A 112 -2.54 -11.79 -23.50
N HIS A 113 -3.00 -11.70 -22.26
CA HIS A 113 -4.33 -11.16 -21.98
C HIS A 113 -4.39 -9.64 -22.22
N PRO A 114 -5.49 -9.12 -22.81
CA PRO A 114 -5.68 -7.68 -23.05
C PRO A 114 -5.58 -6.89 -21.76
N ARG A 115 -4.76 -5.84 -21.77
CA ARG A 115 -4.45 -5.08 -20.55
C ARG A 115 -4.09 -3.63 -20.80
N VAL A 116 -4.47 -2.81 -19.84
CA VAL A 116 -4.29 -1.36 -19.87
C VAL A 116 -3.80 -0.88 -18.50
N PHE A 117 -2.86 0.05 -18.52
CA PHE A 117 -2.55 0.93 -17.41
C PHE A 117 -3.36 2.22 -17.55
N ALA A 118 -4.17 2.55 -16.55
CA ALA A 118 -5.03 3.73 -16.55
C ALA A 118 -4.85 4.58 -15.28
N THR A 119 -4.77 5.89 -15.46
CA THR A 119 -4.68 6.89 -14.38
C THR A 119 -5.95 7.74 -14.36
N PHE A 120 -6.69 7.67 -13.25
CA PHE A 120 -7.94 8.38 -13.02
C PHE A 120 -7.71 9.54 -12.05
N THR A 121 -7.95 10.77 -12.49
CA THR A 121 -7.70 11.97 -11.68
C THR A 121 -8.94 12.47 -10.97
N ALA A 122 -8.72 13.26 -9.91
CA ALA A 122 -9.77 14.04 -9.27
C ALA A 122 -10.18 15.25 -10.13
N PRO A 123 -11.41 15.77 -10.00
CA PRO A 123 -11.76 17.08 -10.54
C PRO A 123 -10.97 18.20 -9.85
N SER A 124 -11.10 19.42 -10.37
CA SER A 124 -10.57 20.62 -9.70
C SER A 124 -11.56 21.11 -8.64
N PHE A 125 -11.03 21.59 -7.52
CA PHE A 125 -11.77 22.24 -6.42
C PHE A 125 -11.43 23.73 -6.29
N GLY A 126 -10.70 24.27 -7.27
CA GLY A 126 -10.10 25.59 -7.24
C GLY A 126 -8.73 25.58 -7.91
N PRO A 127 -8.22 26.75 -8.33
CA PRO A 127 -6.89 26.84 -8.92
C PRO A 127 -5.80 26.63 -7.85
N VAL A 128 -4.80 25.83 -8.19
CA VAL A 128 -3.64 25.54 -7.33
C VAL A 128 -2.34 25.99 -8.01
N HIS A 129 -1.31 26.18 -7.21
CA HIS A 129 0.05 26.29 -7.69
C HIS A 129 0.48 24.99 -8.38
N ASN A 130 1.06 25.10 -9.56
CA ASN A 130 1.47 23.98 -10.39
C ASN A 130 2.66 24.33 -11.29
N ARG A 131 3.15 23.33 -12.03
CA ARG A 131 4.21 23.46 -13.04
C ARG A 131 3.65 23.18 -14.44
N PRO A 132 3.14 24.19 -15.17
CA PRO A 132 2.74 24.00 -16.56
C PRO A 132 3.97 23.64 -17.42
N GLY A 133 3.83 22.69 -18.34
CA GLY A 133 4.96 22.19 -19.16
C GLY A 133 5.64 23.20 -20.09
N GLY A 134 5.15 24.45 -20.16
CA GLY A 134 5.69 25.49 -21.04
C GLY A 134 5.51 26.92 -20.51
N GLY A 135 5.48 27.14 -19.19
CA GLY A 135 5.29 28.49 -18.69
C GLY A 135 5.33 28.67 -17.18
N ARG A 136 5.01 29.89 -16.76
CA ARG A 136 4.86 30.27 -15.35
C ARG A 136 3.56 29.72 -14.81
N CYS A 137 3.56 29.38 -13.52
CA CYS A 137 2.34 29.16 -12.79
C CYS A 137 1.43 30.40 -12.90
N ARG A 138 0.12 30.22 -12.72
CA ARG A 138 -0.87 31.31 -12.75
C ARG A 138 -0.59 32.40 -11.70
N CYS A 139 0.24 32.13 -10.68
CA CYS A 139 0.76 33.15 -9.76
C CYS A 139 1.88 34.04 -10.34
N GLY A 140 2.34 33.76 -11.57
CA GLY A 140 3.45 34.44 -12.25
C GLY A 140 4.85 33.88 -11.97
N ARG A 141 5.00 32.91 -11.05
CA ARG A 141 6.29 32.32 -10.69
C ARG A 141 6.58 31.03 -11.47
N LEU A 142 7.87 30.74 -11.66
CA LEU A 142 8.34 29.41 -12.03
C LEU A 142 8.64 28.68 -10.73
N HIS A 143 7.98 27.54 -10.51
CA HIS A 143 8.18 26.73 -9.32
C HIS A 143 9.18 25.60 -9.63
N PRO A 144 10.25 25.42 -8.83
CA PRO A 144 11.04 24.19 -8.85
C PRO A 144 10.20 23.00 -8.35
N ASP A 145 10.66 21.77 -8.61
CA ASP A 145 9.96 20.52 -8.34
C ASP A 145 9.63 20.30 -6.85
N ASP A 146 10.45 20.88 -5.97
CA ASP A 146 10.35 20.79 -4.51
C ASP A 146 9.72 22.04 -3.86
N ASP A 147 9.15 22.95 -4.66
CA ASP A 147 8.52 24.17 -4.13
C ASP A 147 7.32 23.83 -3.24
N PRO A 148 7.32 24.24 -1.95
CA PRO A 148 6.27 23.90 -1.01
C PRO A 148 4.91 24.54 -1.35
N ALA A 149 4.88 25.53 -2.24
CA ALA A 149 3.63 26.08 -2.74
C ALA A 149 2.90 25.10 -3.66
N LEU A 150 3.58 24.18 -4.33
CA LEU A 150 2.95 23.30 -5.32
C LEU A 150 1.81 22.45 -4.73
N GLY A 151 0.71 22.38 -5.47
CA GLY A 151 -0.53 21.75 -5.02
C GLY A 151 -1.36 22.60 -4.06
N THR A 152 -0.82 23.67 -3.46
CA THR A 152 -1.59 24.56 -2.58
C THR A 152 -2.47 25.53 -3.40
N PRO A 153 -3.63 25.97 -2.87
CA PRO A 153 -4.51 26.88 -3.58
C PRO A 153 -3.86 28.24 -3.85
N LEU A 154 -4.11 28.81 -5.03
CA LEU A 154 -3.71 30.20 -5.33
C LEU A 154 -4.45 31.21 -4.42
N ASP A 155 -5.69 30.89 -4.08
CA ASP A 155 -6.53 31.62 -3.14
C ASP A 155 -7.15 30.60 -2.18
N PRO A 156 -6.61 30.44 -0.96
CA PRO A 156 -7.12 29.51 0.02
C PRO A 156 -8.58 29.78 0.42
N ASP A 157 -9.03 31.03 0.44
CA ASP A 157 -10.39 31.38 0.87
C ASP A 157 -11.45 31.00 -0.17
N ARG A 158 -11.05 30.88 -1.45
CA ARG A 158 -11.93 30.47 -2.56
C ARG A 158 -11.85 28.99 -2.90
N TYR A 159 -10.95 28.23 -2.29
CA TYR A 159 -10.80 26.80 -2.56
C TYR A 159 -11.94 25.99 -1.93
N ASP A 160 -12.58 25.10 -2.69
CA ASP A 160 -13.69 24.27 -2.20
C ASP A 160 -13.17 23.05 -1.42
N TYR A 161 -12.69 23.31 -0.20
CA TYR A 161 -12.23 22.26 0.72
C TYR A 161 -13.32 21.24 1.05
N ARG A 162 -14.59 21.67 1.09
CA ARG A 162 -15.73 20.78 1.36
C ARG A 162 -15.87 19.75 0.25
N ALA A 163 -15.89 20.18 -1.00
CA ALA A 163 -15.94 19.27 -2.15
C ALA A 163 -14.70 18.38 -2.23
N ALA A 164 -13.50 18.91 -1.92
CA ALA A 164 -12.26 18.13 -1.93
C ALA A 164 -12.26 16.99 -0.90
N VAL A 165 -12.66 17.26 0.34
CA VAL A 165 -12.76 16.24 1.40
C VAL A 165 -13.84 15.20 1.05
N LEU A 166 -15.00 15.65 0.58
CA LEU A 166 -16.08 14.73 0.21
C LEU A 166 -15.71 13.90 -1.01
N TRP A 167 -14.98 14.44 -1.99
CA TRP A 167 -14.41 13.67 -3.08
C TRP A 167 -13.54 12.52 -2.57
N ASN A 168 -12.58 12.82 -1.69
CA ASN A 168 -11.71 11.79 -1.10
C ASN A 168 -12.54 10.71 -0.37
N ALA A 169 -13.57 11.11 0.37
CA ALA A 169 -14.46 10.18 1.08
C ALA A 169 -15.28 9.26 0.14
N HIS A 170 -15.58 9.74 -1.07
CA HIS A 170 -16.40 9.03 -2.07
C HIS A 170 -15.61 8.40 -3.22
N ALA A 171 -14.29 8.64 -3.31
CA ALA A 171 -13.43 8.09 -4.37
C ALA A 171 -13.54 6.56 -4.50
N GLY A 172 -13.68 5.84 -3.38
CA GLY A 172 -13.91 4.39 -3.38
C GLY A 172 -15.27 3.98 -3.96
N ALA A 173 -16.33 4.74 -3.67
CA ALA A 173 -17.67 4.50 -4.22
C ALA A 173 -17.69 4.80 -5.73
N LEU A 174 -17.01 5.85 -6.17
CA LEU A 174 -16.85 6.17 -7.58
C LEU A 174 -16.09 5.10 -8.34
N TRP A 175 -15.01 4.56 -7.76
CA TRP A 175 -14.32 3.40 -8.34
C TRP A 175 -15.27 2.20 -8.50
N ALA A 176 -16.11 1.90 -7.51
CA ALA A 176 -17.09 0.83 -7.60
C ALA A 176 -18.09 1.05 -8.74
N ARG A 177 -18.57 2.29 -8.91
CA ARG A 177 -19.43 2.70 -10.03
C ARG A 177 -18.72 2.52 -11.37
N PHE A 178 -17.48 2.98 -11.50
CA PHE A 178 -16.67 2.77 -12.70
C PHE A 178 -16.56 1.29 -13.08
N THR A 179 -16.19 0.41 -12.14
CA THR A 179 -16.07 -1.02 -12.47
C THR A 179 -17.43 -1.65 -12.84
N THR A 180 -18.54 -1.10 -12.34
CA THR A 180 -19.89 -1.52 -12.74
C THR A 180 -20.18 -1.13 -14.18
N TYR A 181 -19.95 0.14 -14.53
CA TYR A 181 -20.12 0.63 -15.90
C TYR A 181 -19.18 -0.07 -16.89
N LEU A 182 -17.93 -0.34 -16.48
CA LEU A 182 -16.97 -1.07 -17.32
C LEU A 182 -17.50 -2.43 -17.74
N ARG A 183 -18.05 -3.22 -16.80
CA ARG A 183 -18.67 -4.51 -17.13
C ARG A 183 -19.93 -4.36 -17.99
N GLN A 184 -20.76 -3.36 -17.73
CA GLN A 184 -21.96 -3.10 -18.53
C GLN A 184 -21.61 -2.74 -19.98
N GLN A 185 -20.60 -1.88 -20.17
CA GLN A 185 -20.15 -1.43 -21.47
C GLN A 185 -19.42 -2.53 -22.26
N LEU A 186 -18.71 -3.44 -21.58
CA LEU A 186 -18.15 -4.64 -22.21
C LEU A 186 -19.26 -5.59 -22.67
N ALA A 187 -20.23 -5.89 -21.79
CA ALA A 187 -21.36 -6.76 -22.12
C ALA A 187 -22.13 -6.24 -23.34
N ALA A 188 -22.48 -4.94 -23.33
CA ALA A 188 -23.22 -4.31 -24.41
C ALA A 188 -22.47 -4.37 -25.76
N ARG A 189 -21.16 -4.13 -25.77
CA ARG A 189 -20.34 -4.21 -27.00
C ARG A 189 -20.14 -5.63 -27.51
N ALA A 190 -20.21 -6.61 -26.62
CA ALA A 190 -20.15 -8.04 -26.97
C ALA A 190 -21.53 -8.62 -27.35
N GLY A 191 -22.61 -7.83 -27.29
CA GLY A 191 -23.97 -8.34 -27.51
C GLY A 191 -24.47 -9.27 -26.40
N LEU A 192 -23.89 -9.18 -25.20
CA LEU A 192 -24.19 -10.04 -24.05
C LEU A 192 -24.96 -9.29 -22.97
N THR A 193 -25.74 -10.03 -22.18
CA THR A 193 -26.22 -9.56 -20.89
C THR A 193 -25.09 -9.53 -19.85
N ARG A 194 -25.33 -8.85 -18.73
CA ARG A 194 -24.36 -8.82 -17.62
C ARG A 194 -24.15 -10.19 -16.97
N SER A 195 -25.15 -11.07 -17.02
CA SER A 195 -25.04 -12.40 -16.46
C SER A 195 -24.17 -13.26 -17.36
N GLU A 196 -24.45 -13.29 -18.66
CA GLU A 196 -23.66 -14.03 -19.67
C GLU A 196 -22.22 -13.55 -19.73
N LEU A 197 -21.96 -12.24 -19.56
CA LEU A 197 -20.59 -11.73 -19.52
C LEU A 197 -19.76 -12.44 -18.44
N ARG A 198 -20.32 -12.76 -17.27
CA ARG A 198 -19.55 -13.41 -16.19
C ARG A 198 -19.12 -14.83 -16.55
N ASP A 199 -19.89 -15.50 -17.39
CA ASP A 199 -19.63 -16.86 -17.85
C ASP A 199 -18.65 -16.89 -19.04
N ASN A 200 -18.32 -15.71 -19.60
CA ASN A 200 -17.42 -15.57 -20.76
C ASN A 200 -16.16 -14.77 -20.45
N LEU A 201 -16.20 -13.85 -19.49
CA LEU A 201 -15.13 -12.88 -19.28
C LEU A 201 -15.10 -12.36 -17.84
N LYS A 202 -13.89 -12.17 -17.33
CA LYS A 202 -13.63 -11.55 -16.04
C LYS A 202 -12.80 -10.29 -16.18
N VAL A 203 -13.27 -9.21 -15.59
CA VAL A 203 -12.49 -7.97 -15.45
C VAL A 203 -11.63 -8.06 -14.20
N SER A 204 -10.33 -8.24 -14.41
CA SER A 204 -9.31 -8.28 -13.36
C SER A 204 -8.59 -6.95 -13.25
N TYR A 205 -8.22 -6.54 -12.04
CA TYR A 205 -7.45 -5.32 -11.86
C TYR A 205 -6.57 -5.35 -10.61
N ALA A 206 -5.48 -4.59 -10.64
CA ALA A 206 -4.75 -4.13 -9.47
C ALA A 206 -4.69 -2.60 -9.51
N LYS A 207 -5.00 -1.94 -8.41
CA LYS A 207 -5.02 -0.47 -8.33
C LYS A 207 -4.36 0.05 -7.07
N VAL A 208 -3.78 1.23 -7.20
CA VAL A 208 -3.29 2.04 -6.07
C VAL A 208 -3.97 3.39 -6.06
N ALA A 209 -4.26 3.90 -4.86
CA ALA A 209 -4.63 5.28 -4.61
C ALA A 209 -3.37 6.05 -4.24
N GLU A 210 -3.17 7.22 -4.84
CA GLU A 210 -2.12 8.16 -4.49
C GLU A 210 -2.71 9.56 -4.27
N TYR A 211 -2.09 10.35 -3.41
CA TYR A 211 -2.41 11.77 -3.29
C TYR A 211 -1.62 12.60 -4.29
N GLN A 212 -2.35 13.42 -5.05
CA GLN A 212 -1.74 14.56 -5.71
C GLN A 212 -1.22 15.55 -4.64
N GLN A 213 -0.27 16.41 -4.99
CA GLN A 213 0.25 17.44 -4.07
C GLN A 213 -0.87 18.31 -3.47
N ARG A 214 -1.97 18.50 -4.21
CA ARG A 214 -3.20 19.19 -3.76
C ARG A 214 -4.11 18.39 -2.81
N GLY A 215 -3.64 17.27 -2.26
CA GLY A 215 -4.39 16.47 -1.28
C GLY A 215 -5.58 15.67 -1.83
N ALA A 216 -5.79 15.66 -3.14
CA ALA A 216 -6.84 14.87 -3.79
C ALA A 216 -6.34 13.48 -4.18
N VAL A 217 -7.13 12.44 -3.88
CA VAL A 217 -6.82 11.08 -4.27
C VAL A 217 -7.08 10.87 -5.77
N HIS A 218 -6.12 10.24 -6.44
CA HIS A 218 -6.22 9.72 -7.79
C HIS A 218 -5.87 8.22 -7.80
N PHE A 219 -6.27 7.51 -8.85
CA PHE A 219 -6.02 6.07 -8.97
C PHE A 219 -5.11 5.75 -10.14
N HIS A 220 -4.13 4.88 -9.92
CA HIS A 220 -3.47 4.13 -10.98
C HIS A 220 -3.97 2.70 -10.96
N ALA A 221 -4.33 2.16 -12.12
CA ALA A 221 -4.86 0.81 -12.22
C ALA A 221 -4.30 0.07 -13.42
N VAL A 222 -3.88 -1.16 -13.19
CA VAL A 222 -3.73 -2.17 -14.22
C VAL A 222 -5.08 -2.87 -14.33
N ILE A 223 -5.70 -2.84 -15.50
CA ILE A 223 -6.97 -3.49 -15.80
C ILE A 223 -6.71 -4.51 -16.91
N ARG A 224 -7.17 -5.74 -16.73
CA ARG A 224 -6.96 -6.87 -17.62
C ARG A 224 -8.27 -7.61 -17.87
N LEU A 225 -8.45 -8.11 -19.09
CA LEU A 225 -9.55 -9.00 -19.45
C LEU A 225 -9.06 -10.44 -19.42
N ASP A 226 -9.76 -11.29 -18.68
CA ASP A 226 -9.48 -12.72 -18.51
C ASP A 226 -10.69 -13.55 -18.97
N GLY A 227 -10.51 -14.86 -19.14
CA GLY A 227 -11.61 -15.81 -19.18
C GLY A 227 -12.40 -15.86 -17.87
N PRO A 228 -13.55 -16.57 -17.83
CA PRO A 228 -14.44 -16.63 -16.66
C PRO A 228 -13.74 -17.06 -15.36
N GLU A 229 -12.74 -17.95 -15.43
CA GLU A 229 -12.03 -18.42 -14.24
C GLU A 229 -10.94 -17.45 -13.76
N GLY A 230 -10.46 -16.55 -14.62
CA GLY A 230 -9.52 -15.48 -14.27
C GLY A 230 -8.15 -15.64 -14.91
N ALA A 231 -7.08 -15.31 -14.18
CA ALA A 231 -5.73 -15.17 -14.74
C ALA A 231 -5.20 -16.39 -15.53
N GLU A 232 -5.67 -17.60 -15.23
CA GLU A 232 -5.24 -18.84 -15.89
C GLU A 232 -6.14 -19.25 -17.06
N ASP A 233 -7.16 -18.45 -17.36
CA ASP A 233 -8.17 -18.75 -18.36
C ASP A 233 -8.17 -17.69 -19.47
N THR A 234 -8.12 -18.16 -20.70
CA THR A 234 -7.90 -17.31 -21.88
C THR A 234 -9.16 -16.47 -22.15
N PRO A 235 -9.02 -15.15 -22.32
CA PRO A 235 -10.16 -14.31 -22.67
C PRO A 235 -10.70 -14.65 -24.07
N PRO A 236 -12.00 -14.42 -24.33
CA PRO A 236 -12.58 -14.67 -25.65
C PRO A 236 -11.96 -13.75 -26.71
N SER A 237 -11.91 -14.20 -27.96
CA SER A 237 -11.20 -13.50 -29.05
C SER A 237 -11.71 -12.08 -29.35
N TRP A 238 -12.97 -11.78 -29.01
CA TRP A 238 -13.53 -10.44 -29.14
C TRP A 238 -13.07 -9.46 -28.05
N ALA A 239 -12.52 -9.96 -26.94
CA ALA A 239 -12.00 -9.14 -25.86
C ALA A 239 -10.61 -8.62 -26.26
N THR A 240 -10.56 -7.44 -26.85
CA THR A 240 -9.29 -6.83 -27.29
C THR A 240 -8.84 -5.68 -26.39
N THR A 241 -7.59 -5.26 -26.55
CA THR A 241 -7.04 -4.13 -25.78
C THR A 241 -7.66 -2.80 -26.22
N GLU A 242 -8.03 -2.70 -27.49
CA GLU A 242 -8.76 -1.58 -28.09
C GLU A 242 -10.16 -1.48 -27.49
N LEU A 243 -10.88 -2.60 -27.42
CA LEU A 243 -12.20 -2.67 -26.78
C LEU A 243 -12.11 -2.27 -25.31
N LEU A 244 -11.11 -2.78 -24.57
CA LEU A 244 -10.88 -2.41 -23.18
C LEU A 244 -10.62 -0.91 -23.03
N THR A 245 -9.74 -0.35 -23.86
CA THR A 245 -9.36 1.06 -23.86
C THR A 245 -10.57 1.98 -24.03
N ASP A 246 -11.39 1.73 -25.04
CA ASP A 246 -12.57 2.55 -25.32
C ASP A 246 -13.67 2.39 -24.27
N THR A 247 -13.79 1.19 -23.73
CA THR A 247 -14.73 0.91 -22.64
C THR A 247 -14.31 1.59 -21.34
N ILE A 248 -13.00 1.65 -21.03
CA ILE A 248 -12.47 2.42 -19.88
C ILE A 248 -12.82 3.90 -20.03
N ARG A 249 -12.52 4.50 -21.20
CA ARG A 249 -12.82 5.92 -21.45
C ARG A 249 -14.30 6.23 -21.31
N THR A 250 -15.16 5.39 -21.88
CA THR A 250 -16.62 5.56 -21.80
C THR A 250 -17.11 5.40 -20.37
N SER A 251 -16.65 4.37 -19.66
CA SER A 251 -17.09 4.07 -18.30
C SER A 251 -16.61 5.12 -17.30
N ALA A 252 -15.43 5.69 -17.48
CA ALA A 252 -14.92 6.77 -16.64
C ALA A 252 -15.77 8.04 -16.78
N ARG A 253 -16.25 8.36 -18.00
CA ARG A 253 -17.15 9.50 -18.23
C ARG A 253 -18.54 9.29 -17.64
N LEU A 254 -19.04 8.05 -17.68
CA LEU A 254 -20.36 7.69 -17.13
C LEU A 254 -20.35 7.48 -15.61
N ALA A 255 -19.19 7.19 -15.03
CA ALA A 255 -19.08 6.90 -13.61
C ALA A 255 -19.48 8.11 -12.78
N GLU A 256 -20.52 7.91 -11.98
CA GLU A 256 -21.04 8.90 -11.06
C GLU A 256 -21.34 8.23 -9.71
N ALA A 257 -20.88 8.85 -8.62
CA ALA A 257 -21.23 8.45 -7.27
C ALA A 257 -22.10 9.53 -6.61
N PRO A 258 -23.30 9.17 -6.11
CA PRO A 258 -24.10 10.09 -5.33
C PRO A 258 -23.38 10.43 -4.02
N GLY A 259 -23.48 11.69 -3.61
CA GLY A 259 -22.98 12.20 -2.35
C GLY A 259 -24.12 12.70 -1.44
N PRO A 260 -23.77 13.29 -0.30
CA PRO A 260 -24.75 13.85 0.63
C PRO A 260 -25.43 15.11 0.07
N VAL A 261 -26.61 15.43 0.61
CA VAL A 261 -27.23 16.75 0.45
C VAL A 261 -26.85 17.59 1.66
N LEU A 262 -26.20 18.72 1.45
CA LEU A 262 -25.70 19.58 2.52
C LEU A 262 -26.14 21.00 2.25
N ASP A 263 -26.76 21.66 3.23
CA ASP A 263 -27.24 23.04 3.08
C ASP A 263 -28.14 23.21 1.84
N ALA A 264 -29.05 22.24 1.64
CA ALA A 264 -29.93 22.09 0.46
C ALA A 264 -29.22 21.91 -0.90
N ARG A 265 -27.90 21.68 -0.90
CA ARG A 265 -27.11 21.41 -2.11
C ARG A 265 -26.78 19.92 -2.23
N PRO A 266 -27.24 19.20 -3.27
CA PRO A 266 -26.82 17.84 -3.52
C PRO A 266 -25.37 17.80 -4.03
N TYR A 267 -24.58 16.86 -3.50
CA TYR A 267 -23.24 16.55 -4.00
C TYR A 267 -23.26 15.31 -4.88
N THR A 268 -22.50 15.38 -5.97
CA THR A 268 -22.31 14.28 -6.92
C THR A 268 -20.85 14.26 -7.36
N PHE A 269 -20.25 13.08 -7.43
CA PHE A 269 -18.82 12.92 -7.72
C PHE A 269 -18.58 12.18 -9.03
N ARG A 270 -17.70 12.74 -9.86
CA ARG A 270 -17.24 12.19 -11.15
C ARG A 270 -15.73 12.39 -11.29
N PHE A 271 -15.06 11.56 -12.08
CA PHE A 271 -13.64 11.74 -12.36
C PHE A 271 -13.35 13.09 -13.04
N GLY A 272 -12.13 13.57 -12.83
CA GLY A 272 -11.61 14.74 -13.53
C GLY A 272 -11.52 14.52 -15.04
N LYS A 273 -11.26 15.63 -15.76
CA LYS A 273 -11.12 15.59 -17.23
C LYS A 273 -9.87 14.84 -17.70
N GLN A 274 -8.84 14.77 -16.87
CA GLN A 274 -7.59 14.07 -17.18
C GLN A 274 -7.76 12.57 -16.88
N LEU A 275 -7.68 11.77 -17.94
CA LEU A 275 -7.67 10.32 -17.90
C LEU A 275 -6.55 9.86 -18.83
N ASP A 276 -5.51 9.25 -18.28
CA ASP A 276 -4.43 8.65 -19.08
C ASP A 276 -4.71 7.15 -19.22
N VAL A 277 -4.67 6.63 -20.44
CA VAL A 277 -5.00 5.24 -20.77
C VAL A 277 -3.96 4.72 -21.73
N ARG A 278 -3.14 3.78 -21.26
CA ARG A 278 -2.00 3.22 -21.98
C ARG A 278 -2.11 1.70 -22.06
N PRO A 279 -2.28 1.11 -23.25
CA PRO A 279 -2.09 -0.32 -23.46
C PRO A 279 -0.74 -0.80 -22.91
N ILE A 280 -0.71 -1.97 -22.27
CA ILE A 280 0.53 -2.61 -21.82
C ILE A 280 0.81 -3.76 -22.78
N ARG A 281 1.95 -3.75 -23.48
CA ARG A 281 2.35 -4.86 -24.37
C ARG A 281 3.33 -5.81 -23.68
N SER A 282 3.40 -7.05 -24.16
CA SER A 282 4.40 -8.03 -23.68
C SER A 282 5.81 -7.54 -24.04
N ALA A 283 6.82 -7.98 -23.27
CA ALA A 283 8.18 -7.45 -23.32
C ALA A 283 8.96 -7.75 -24.63
N ASP A 284 8.35 -8.44 -25.59
CA ASP A 284 9.02 -8.92 -26.81
C ASP A 284 9.09 -7.88 -27.94
N PHE A 285 8.64 -6.65 -27.73
CA PHE A 285 8.74 -5.56 -28.73
C PHE A 285 9.74 -4.48 -28.28
N ALA A 286 10.90 -4.44 -28.94
CA ALA A 286 11.97 -3.47 -28.74
C ALA A 286 11.67 -2.11 -29.41
N GLY A 287 10.65 -1.39 -28.90
CA GLY A 287 10.34 -0.01 -29.30
C GLY A 287 10.67 1.00 -28.20
N THR A 288 11.22 2.17 -28.56
CA THR A 288 11.80 3.17 -27.66
C THR A 288 10.78 4.10 -26.95
N SER A 289 9.48 3.77 -26.96
CA SER A 289 8.43 4.61 -26.34
C SER A 289 7.35 3.83 -25.55
N GLU A 290 7.52 2.53 -25.32
CA GLU A 290 6.44 1.64 -24.87
C GLU A 290 6.53 1.20 -23.39
N LEU A 291 5.38 1.03 -22.72
CA LEU A 291 5.26 0.73 -21.28
C LEU A 291 5.28 -0.80 -21.03
N SER A 292 6.37 -1.33 -20.49
CA SER A 292 6.53 -2.77 -20.20
C SER A 292 5.83 -3.22 -18.91
N SER A 293 5.48 -4.51 -18.82
CA SER A 293 4.91 -5.12 -17.60
C SER A 293 5.74 -4.86 -16.34
N ARG A 294 7.07 -4.95 -16.45
CA ARG A 294 8.00 -4.69 -15.34
C ARG A 294 7.98 -3.22 -14.92
N ALA A 295 7.96 -2.29 -15.87
CA ALA A 295 7.87 -0.85 -15.57
C ALA A 295 6.56 -0.52 -14.83
N VAL A 296 5.44 -1.11 -15.26
CA VAL A 296 4.14 -0.95 -14.59
C VAL A 296 4.16 -1.52 -13.17
N ALA A 297 4.72 -2.71 -12.98
CA ALA A 297 4.82 -3.33 -11.66
C ALA A 297 5.69 -2.49 -10.71
N SER A 298 6.85 -2.01 -11.17
CA SER A 298 7.70 -1.08 -10.40
C SER A 298 6.97 0.20 -10.05
N TYR A 299 6.24 0.79 -11.01
CA TYR A 299 5.45 2.00 -10.81
C TYR A 299 4.36 1.78 -9.74
N ILE A 300 3.50 0.76 -9.89
CA ILE A 300 2.45 0.46 -8.90
C ILE A 300 3.04 0.19 -7.51
N ALA A 301 4.14 -0.58 -7.43
CA ALA A 301 4.80 -0.89 -6.17
C ALA A 301 5.34 0.36 -5.47
N LYS A 302 5.94 1.30 -6.22
CA LYS A 302 6.44 2.59 -5.70
C LYS A 302 5.38 3.37 -4.93
N TYR A 303 4.13 3.37 -5.40
CA TYR A 303 3.03 4.11 -4.75
C TYR A 303 2.35 3.33 -3.63
N ALA A 304 2.53 2.01 -3.57
CA ALA A 304 1.89 1.17 -2.57
C ALA A 304 2.37 1.44 -1.14
N THR A 305 3.56 2.04 -0.97
CA THR A 305 4.16 2.41 0.32
C THR A 305 3.97 3.88 0.71
N LYS A 306 3.56 4.73 -0.23
CA LYS A 306 3.26 6.13 0.03
C LYS A 306 1.92 6.28 0.75
N GLY A 307 1.82 7.27 1.62
CA GLY A 307 0.59 7.64 2.33
C GLY A 307 0.16 9.08 2.04
N ALA A 308 -0.69 9.63 2.90
CA ALA A 308 -1.18 10.99 2.76
C ALA A 308 -0.11 12.03 3.09
N GLU A 309 0.93 11.65 3.83
CA GLU A 309 2.04 12.53 4.18
C GLU A 309 2.77 13.14 2.97
N THR A 310 2.70 12.51 1.80
CA THR A 310 3.24 13.10 0.55
C THR A 310 2.49 14.35 0.08
N ALA A 311 1.28 14.57 0.60
CA ALA A 311 0.50 15.80 0.42
C ALA A 311 0.59 16.74 1.65
N GLY A 312 1.60 16.56 2.50
CA GLY A 312 1.90 17.47 3.61
C GLY A 312 1.08 17.25 4.89
N THR A 313 0.44 16.09 5.06
CA THR A 313 -0.30 15.72 6.28
C THR A 313 0.45 14.70 7.16
N LEU A 314 -0.20 14.22 8.22
CA LEU A 314 0.35 13.26 9.17
C LEU A 314 0.10 11.81 8.74
N ASP A 315 1.04 10.94 9.06
CA ASP A 315 0.95 9.50 8.89
C ASP A 315 0.32 8.80 10.13
N ARG A 316 -0.42 9.52 10.99
CA ARG A 316 -1.16 8.97 12.15
C ARG A 316 -2.55 9.58 12.26
N PRO A 317 -3.52 8.84 12.83
CA PRO A 317 -4.80 9.41 13.25
C PRO A 317 -4.62 10.65 14.13
N ILE A 318 -5.49 11.63 13.88
CA ILE A 318 -5.60 12.87 14.64
C ILE A 318 -6.74 12.65 15.63
N ARG A 319 -6.46 12.78 16.93
CA ARG A 319 -7.43 12.61 18.02
C ARG A 319 -7.93 13.95 18.54
N ASN A 320 -7.09 14.97 18.49
CA ASN A 320 -7.46 16.33 18.84
C ASN A 320 -6.70 17.30 17.92
N PRO A 321 -7.38 17.99 16.99
CA PRO A 321 -6.72 18.82 15.99
C PRO A 321 -6.00 20.03 16.62
N ILE A 322 -6.42 20.49 17.80
CA ILE A 322 -5.77 21.60 18.50
C ILE A 322 -4.37 21.17 18.93
N THR A 323 -4.25 20.05 19.63
CA THR A 323 -2.96 19.59 20.18
C THR A 323 -2.11 18.85 19.16
N ASP A 324 -2.72 18.10 18.24
CA ASP A 324 -2.00 17.24 17.29
C ASP A 324 -1.34 18.02 16.13
N LEU A 325 -1.82 19.23 15.82
CA LEU A 325 -1.36 20.04 14.69
C LEU A 325 -0.40 21.18 15.09
N ILE A 326 -0.20 21.41 16.38
CA ILE A 326 0.79 22.37 16.88
C ILE A 326 2.18 21.74 16.72
N GLY A 327 3.10 22.44 16.06
CA GLY A 327 4.48 21.98 15.85
C GLY A 327 4.63 20.75 14.95
N SER A 328 3.56 20.35 14.24
CA SER A 328 3.50 19.07 13.52
C SER A 328 4.09 19.10 12.10
N GLY A 329 4.51 20.27 11.61
CA GLY A 329 5.02 20.46 10.25
C GLY A 329 3.97 20.28 9.13
N VAL A 330 2.68 20.17 9.48
CA VAL A 330 1.59 20.06 8.51
C VAL A 330 1.42 21.38 7.77
N THR A 331 1.34 21.31 6.44
CA THR A 331 1.16 22.50 5.59
C THR A 331 -0.18 23.17 5.86
N ASP A 332 -0.29 24.47 5.59
CA ASP A 332 -1.55 25.20 5.81
C ASP A 332 -2.70 24.64 4.98
N HIS A 333 -2.42 24.21 3.75
CA HIS A 333 -3.41 23.56 2.90
C HIS A 333 -3.91 22.23 3.49
N ALA A 334 -2.98 21.35 3.92
CA ALA A 334 -3.35 20.08 4.55
C ALA A 334 -4.09 20.32 5.88
N ARG A 335 -3.69 21.33 6.66
CA ARG A 335 -4.38 21.78 7.88
C ARG A 335 -5.82 22.16 7.59
N GLN A 336 -6.09 22.93 6.54
CA GLN A 336 -7.46 23.29 6.15
C GLN A 336 -8.30 22.08 5.72
N LEU A 337 -7.73 21.13 4.96
CA LEU A 337 -8.40 19.87 4.63
C LEU A 337 -8.72 19.02 5.88
N ILE A 338 -7.78 18.93 6.82
CA ILE A 338 -7.96 18.25 8.11
C ILE A 338 -9.09 18.91 8.91
N LEU A 339 -9.04 20.22 9.10
CA LEU A 339 -10.07 20.96 9.84
C LEU A 339 -11.44 20.84 9.17
N THR A 340 -11.49 20.82 7.83
CA THR A 340 -12.71 20.56 7.08
C THR A 340 -13.25 19.15 7.34
N CYS A 341 -12.40 18.12 7.40
CA CYS A 341 -12.81 16.78 7.83
C CYS A 341 -13.41 16.79 9.25
N TRP A 342 -12.85 17.58 10.16
CA TRP A 342 -13.33 17.68 11.54
C TRP A 342 -14.68 18.38 11.66
N HIS A 343 -14.86 19.45 10.88
CA HIS A 343 -16.12 20.19 10.79
C HIS A 343 -17.22 19.35 10.15
N LEU A 344 -16.97 18.76 8.96
CA LEU A 344 -17.93 17.89 8.30
C LEU A 344 -18.25 16.64 9.13
N GLY A 345 -17.24 16.05 9.77
CA GLY A 345 -17.41 14.90 10.66
C GLY A 345 -18.09 15.22 12.00
N ALA A 346 -18.47 16.47 12.25
CA ALA A 346 -19.34 16.86 13.36
C ALA A 346 -20.83 16.72 13.01
N ARG A 347 -21.17 16.59 11.73
CA ARG A 347 -22.55 16.58 11.26
C ARG A 347 -23.14 15.17 11.34
N PRO A 348 -24.32 14.98 11.98
CA PRO A 348 -24.97 13.67 12.09
C PRO A 348 -25.22 13.01 10.74
N GLU A 349 -25.63 13.81 9.73
CA GLU A 349 -25.91 13.33 8.36
C GLU A 349 -24.69 12.69 7.67
N LEU A 350 -23.47 12.93 8.18
CA LEU A 350 -22.21 12.44 7.61
C LEU A 350 -21.50 11.42 8.50
N GLU A 351 -22.17 10.91 9.54
CA GLU A 351 -21.56 10.01 10.52
C GLU A 351 -20.93 8.76 9.87
N GLU A 352 -21.61 8.19 8.88
CA GLU A 352 -21.16 7.01 8.13
C GLU A 352 -19.80 7.20 7.42
N LEU A 353 -19.46 8.45 7.07
CA LEU A 353 -18.19 8.76 6.41
C LEU A 353 -17.01 8.73 7.40
N ARG A 354 -17.28 8.87 8.71
CA ARG A 354 -16.29 8.85 9.79
C ARG A 354 -15.12 9.82 9.54
N LEU A 355 -15.40 11.02 9.03
CA LEU A 355 -14.38 11.95 8.52
C LEU A 355 -13.32 12.34 9.57
N ARG A 356 -13.68 12.45 10.85
CA ARG A 356 -12.71 12.69 11.94
C ARG A 356 -11.67 11.58 12.05
N LYS A 357 -12.09 10.31 11.94
CA LYS A 357 -11.19 9.15 11.98
C LYS A 357 -10.19 9.19 10.82
N TRP A 358 -10.64 9.67 9.65
CA TRP A 358 -9.86 9.72 8.41
C TRP A 358 -9.29 11.12 8.10
N ALA A 359 -9.26 12.04 9.07
CA ALA A 359 -8.78 13.41 8.84
C ALA A 359 -7.30 13.45 8.46
N HIS A 360 -6.47 12.60 9.08
CA HIS A 360 -5.06 12.40 8.71
C HIS A 360 -4.86 11.86 7.29
N MET A 361 -5.93 11.39 6.67
CA MET A 361 -6.01 10.90 5.30
C MET A 361 -6.86 11.84 4.43
N LEU A 362 -7.03 13.10 4.85
CA LEU A 362 -7.75 14.13 4.10
C LEU A 362 -9.16 13.68 3.67
N GLY A 363 -9.80 12.80 4.47
CA GLY A 363 -11.14 12.24 4.21
C GLY A 363 -11.16 10.91 3.45
N PHE A 364 -10.05 10.45 2.87
CA PHE A 364 -10.01 9.17 2.16
C PHE A 364 -10.09 8.01 3.14
N ARG A 365 -11.10 7.15 2.91
CA ARG A 365 -11.44 6.01 3.77
C ARG A 365 -11.19 4.65 3.13
N GLY A 366 -10.54 4.62 1.98
CA GLY A 366 -10.27 3.40 1.21
C GLY A 366 -8.90 2.77 1.53
N HIS A 367 -8.69 1.58 0.97
CA HIS A 367 -7.36 0.95 0.95
C HIS A 367 -6.50 1.58 -0.16
N PHE A 368 -5.22 1.82 0.15
CA PHE A 368 -4.26 2.39 -0.80
C PHE A 368 -3.87 1.45 -1.93
N SER A 369 -3.88 0.14 -1.71
CA SER A 369 -3.61 -0.84 -2.74
C SER A 369 -4.64 -1.95 -2.63
N THR A 370 -5.26 -2.29 -3.76
CA THR A 370 -6.29 -3.34 -3.84
C THR A 370 -6.20 -4.04 -5.18
N LYS A 371 -6.51 -5.33 -5.22
CA LYS A 371 -6.69 -6.08 -6.47
C LYS A 371 -8.04 -6.81 -6.49
N SER A 372 -8.52 -7.15 -7.67
CA SER A 372 -9.59 -8.14 -7.81
C SER A 372 -9.09 -9.51 -7.34
N ARG A 373 -10.02 -10.39 -6.92
CA ARG A 373 -9.66 -11.69 -6.33
C ARG A 373 -8.81 -12.54 -7.29
N ALA A 374 -9.24 -12.64 -8.55
CA ALA A 374 -8.64 -13.47 -9.58
C ALA A 374 -7.51 -12.79 -10.40
N TYR A 375 -7.01 -11.63 -9.96
CA TYR A 375 -5.96 -10.92 -10.71
C TYR A 375 -4.62 -11.67 -10.71
N SER A 376 -4.21 -12.20 -9.55
CA SER A 376 -2.94 -12.92 -9.33
C SER A 376 -2.90 -13.52 -7.91
N VAL A 377 -1.72 -13.89 -7.42
CA VAL A 377 -1.45 -14.26 -6.02
C VAL A 377 -1.89 -13.24 -4.97
N THR A 378 -1.89 -13.63 -3.69
CA THR A 378 -2.22 -12.74 -2.57
C THR A 378 -0.98 -12.35 -1.78
N LEU A 379 -1.02 -11.18 -1.12
CA LEU A 379 0.02 -10.79 -0.14
C LEU A 379 0.12 -11.81 1.02
N GLY A 380 -0.98 -12.50 1.35
CA GLY A 380 -0.97 -13.57 2.34
C GLY A 380 -0.13 -14.76 1.88
N ALA A 381 -0.34 -15.22 0.64
CA ALA A 381 0.42 -16.32 0.04
C ALA A 381 1.92 -15.98 -0.05
N LEU A 382 2.28 -14.77 -0.48
CA LEU A 382 3.69 -14.32 -0.53
C LEU A 382 4.36 -14.27 0.84
N ARG A 383 3.60 -13.94 1.90
CA ARG A 383 4.09 -13.97 3.28
C ARG A 383 4.23 -15.39 3.80
N GLN A 384 3.29 -16.26 3.47
CA GLN A 384 3.31 -17.67 3.85
C GLN A 384 4.49 -18.39 3.20
N GLU A 385 4.68 -18.24 1.89
CA GLU A 385 5.82 -18.83 1.15
C GLU A 385 7.17 -18.44 1.78
N ARG A 386 7.29 -17.18 2.25
CA ARG A 386 8.48 -16.72 2.96
C ARG A 386 8.59 -17.29 4.38
N ALA A 387 7.47 -17.45 5.08
CA ALA A 387 7.46 -18.07 6.39
C ALA A 387 7.90 -19.54 6.29
N ASP A 388 7.35 -20.28 5.34
CA ASP A 388 7.67 -21.68 5.06
C ASP A 388 9.15 -21.84 4.68
N HIS A 389 9.66 -20.97 3.81
CA HIS A 389 11.09 -20.96 3.45
C HIS A 389 11.99 -20.72 4.67
N ASN A 390 11.66 -19.74 5.51
CA ASN A 390 12.41 -19.46 6.74
C ASN A 390 12.32 -20.61 7.75
N GLU A 391 11.17 -21.28 7.82
CA GLU A 391 10.97 -22.43 8.68
C GLU A 391 11.80 -23.63 8.20
N ALA A 392 11.77 -23.94 6.91
CA ALA A 392 12.59 -24.98 6.30
C ALA A 392 14.09 -24.74 6.56
N LEU A 393 14.58 -23.51 6.37
CA LEU A 393 15.95 -23.12 6.72
C LEU A 393 16.25 -23.28 8.22
N THR A 394 15.27 -22.97 9.08
CA THR A 394 15.42 -23.13 10.54
C THR A 394 15.55 -24.61 10.90
N ARG A 395 14.72 -25.48 10.33
CA ARG A 395 14.79 -26.93 10.55
C ARG A 395 16.09 -27.53 10.03
N ALA A 396 16.54 -27.13 8.83
CA ALA A 396 17.81 -27.58 8.27
C ALA A 396 18.99 -27.26 9.20
N ARG A 397 19.08 -26.01 9.69
CA ARG A 397 20.10 -25.60 10.66
C ARG A 397 20.01 -26.34 11.99
N ALA A 398 18.80 -26.62 12.47
CA ALA A 398 18.60 -27.35 13.71
C ALA A 398 19.06 -28.82 13.58
N ALA A 399 18.76 -29.46 12.45
CA ALA A 399 19.24 -30.80 12.12
C ALA A 399 20.77 -30.86 12.01
N GLU A 400 21.39 -29.90 11.33
CA GLU A 400 22.86 -29.77 11.24
C GLU A 400 23.52 -29.58 12.61
N ALA A 401 22.84 -28.90 13.55
CA ALA A 401 23.31 -28.71 14.91
C ALA A 401 23.05 -29.92 15.84
N GLY A 402 22.53 -31.05 15.32
CA GLY A 402 22.22 -32.25 16.10
C GLY A 402 20.92 -32.16 16.93
N HIS A 403 20.08 -31.16 16.66
CA HIS A 403 18.81 -30.91 17.35
C HIS A 403 17.65 -30.83 16.34
N PRO A 404 17.32 -31.94 15.64
CA PRO A 404 16.23 -31.94 14.66
C PRO A 404 14.92 -31.53 15.33
N LEU A 405 14.18 -30.64 14.67
CA LEU A 405 12.85 -30.25 15.13
C LEU A 405 11.82 -31.34 14.77
N PRO A 406 10.77 -31.53 15.58
CA PRO A 406 9.70 -32.49 15.28
C PRO A 406 9.04 -32.23 13.93
N ASP A 407 8.43 -33.28 13.35
CA ASP A 407 7.66 -33.17 12.11
C ASP A 407 6.45 -32.24 12.32
N PRO A 408 6.31 -31.16 11.52
CA PRO A 408 5.18 -30.23 11.64
C PRO A 408 3.81 -30.90 11.58
N ASP A 409 3.66 -31.96 10.79
CA ASP A 409 2.37 -32.65 10.63
C ASP A 409 1.98 -33.46 11.87
N THR A 410 2.94 -33.64 12.80
CA THR A 410 2.75 -34.31 14.09
C THR A 410 2.57 -33.34 15.25
N VAL A 411 2.65 -32.02 15.02
CA VAL A 411 2.67 -31.00 16.06
C VAL A 411 1.45 -30.09 16.01
N LEU A 412 0.73 -30.01 17.12
CA LEU A 412 -0.26 -28.98 17.39
C LEU A 412 0.43 -27.74 18.00
N VAL A 413 0.27 -26.59 17.35
CA VAL A 413 0.79 -25.32 17.85
C VAL A 413 -0.29 -24.59 18.65
N LEU A 414 -0.11 -24.50 19.97
CA LEU A 414 -0.93 -23.70 20.88
C LEU A 414 -0.20 -22.40 21.16
N SER A 415 -0.82 -21.25 20.87
CA SER A 415 -0.17 -19.95 21.09
C SER A 415 -1.11 -18.94 21.71
N HIS A 416 -0.62 -18.25 22.73
CA HIS A 416 -1.32 -17.16 23.39
C HIS A 416 -0.37 -15.97 23.54
N TRP A 417 -0.60 -14.92 22.74
CA TRP A 417 0.22 -13.72 22.73
C TRP A 417 -0.65 -12.47 22.92
N ARG A 418 -0.24 -11.59 23.83
CA ARG A 418 -0.88 -10.31 24.12
C ARG A 418 0.02 -9.16 23.70
N PHE A 419 -0.57 -8.12 23.14
CA PHE A 419 0.15 -6.89 22.82
C PHE A 419 0.71 -6.24 24.10
N ALA A 420 2.02 -6.01 24.13
CA ALA A 420 2.73 -5.40 25.26
C ALA A 420 3.32 -4.03 24.92
N GLY A 421 3.42 -3.68 23.64
CA GLY A 421 3.91 -2.37 23.22
C GLY A 421 4.47 -2.34 21.80
N THR A 422 5.10 -1.22 21.45
CA THR A 422 5.76 -1.03 20.16
C THR A 422 7.07 -0.29 20.32
N GLY A 423 8.06 -0.62 19.51
CA GLY A 423 9.32 0.09 19.42
C GLY A 423 10.49 -0.65 20.05
N LEU A 424 11.68 -0.17 19.69
CA LEU A 424 12.96 -0.63 20.22
C LEU A 424 13.31 0.17 21.49
N THR A 425 13.96 -0.47 22.46
CA THR A 425 14.63 0.27 23.56
C THR A 425 15.88 0.98 23.02
N ALA A 426 16.48 1.89 23.81
CA ALA A 426 17.73 2.54 23.42
C ALA A 426 18.87 1.55 23.12
N ALA A 427 18.95 0.43 23.86
CA ALA A 427 19.94 -0.62 23.64
C ALA A 427 19.69 -1.39 22.34
N GLU A 428 18.43 -1.74 22.06
CA GLU A 428 18.05 -2.45 20.84
C GLU A 428 18.21 -1.57 19.60
N THR A 429 17.88 -0.27 19.70
CA THR A 429 18.13 0.71 18.64
C THR A 429 19.62 0.80 18.33
N TRP A 430 20.48 0.82 19.35
CA TRP A 430 21.93 0.82 19.15
C TRP A 430 22.40 -0.45 18.43
N PHE A 431 21.96 -1.65 18.85
CA PHE A 431 22.28 -2.91 18.16
C PHE A 431 21.75 -2.97 16.72
N ALA A 432 20.55 -2.46 16.48
CA ALA A 432 19.93 -2.46 15.17
C ALA A 432 20.66 -1.52 14.19
N THR A 433 21.26 -0.43 14.69
CA THR A 433 21.95 0.60 13.89
C THR A 433 23.46 0.44 13.82
N SER A 434 24.07 -0.38 14.68
CA SER A 434 25.51 -0.64 14.70
C SER A 434 26.00 -1.62 13.62
N ARG A 435 25.13 -2.08 12.71
CA ARG A 435 25.50 -2.95 11.59
C ARG A 435 26.01 -2.13 10.40
N ARG A 436 27.08 -2.59 9.73
CA ARG A 436 27.37 -2.21 8.34
C ARG A 436 26.27 -2.80 7.44
N PRO A 437 25.69 -2.04 6.49
CA PRO A 437 24.89 -2.66 5.44
C PRO A 437 25.78 -3.65 4.70
N ASP A 438 25.34 -4.90 4.54
CA ASP A 438 25.97 -5.78 3.55
C ASP A 438 25.73 -5.11 2.18
N ALA A 439 26.83 -4.78 1.52
CA ALA A 439 26.85 -4.16 0.22
C ALA A 439 26.49 -5.19 -0.84
N THR A 440 25.20 -5.43 -1.03
CA THR A 440 24.67 -5.87 -2.33
C THR A 440 23.52 -4.94 -2.69
N PRO A 441 23.75 -3.94 -3.55
CA PRO A 441 22.65 -3.22 -4.15
C PRO A 441 21.99 -4.18 -5.13
N ASP A 442 20.90 -4.84 -4.73
CA ASP A 442 19.96 -5.42 -5.68
C ASP A 442 19.31 -4.24 -6.41
N THR A 443 19.88 -3.89 -7.55
CA THR A 443 19.38 -2.89 -8.52
C THR A 443 18.12 -3.36 -9.25
N GLU A 444 17.25 -4.14 -8.60
CA GLU A 444 15.93 -4.49 -9.12
C GLU A 444 14.89 -3.48 -8.63
N GLY A 445 14.80 -2.35 -9.34
CA GLY A 445 13.71 -1.39 -9.12
C GLY A 445 13.85 -0.03 -9.78
N ASP A 446 15.06 0.39 -10.16
CA ASP A 446 15.31 1.76 -10.63
C ASP A 446 15.09 1.94 -12.14
N SER A 447 13.91 1.54 -12.63
CA SER A 447 13.38 2.11 -13.88
C SER A 447 12.52 3.32 -13.53
N ALA A 448 13.15 4.50 -13.51
CA ALA A 448 12.46 5.77 -13.31
C ALA A 448 11.59 6.08 -14.53
N TRP A 449 10.30 5.74 -14.46
CA TRP A 449 9.28 6.27 -15.37
C TRP A 449 8.45 7.33 -14.64
N ILE A 450 8.47 8.56 -15.17
CA ILE A 450 7.66 9.68 -14.71
C ILE A 450 6.41 9.68 -15.60
N ALA A 451 5.25 9.35 -15.01
CA ALA A 451 3.99 9.74 -15.62
C ALA A 451 3.95 11.26 -15.64
N ASP A 452 3.57 11.87 -16.77
CA ASP A 452 3.29 13.31 -16.83
C ASP A 452 2.51 13.71 -15.58
N GLU A 453 3.14 14.54 -14.74
CA GLU A 453 2.58 14.96 -13.46
C GLU A 453 1.27 15.67 -13.74
N THR A 454 0.16 14.94 -13.53
CA THR A 454 -1.19 15.50 -13.63
C THR A 454 -1.42 16.39 -12.41
N ASN A 455 -0.94 17.63 -12.52
CA ASN A 455 -1.21 18.71 -11.59
C ASN A 455 -2.62 19.28 -11.75
#